data_AF-A0A820KPL6-F1
#
_entry.id   AF-A0A820KPL6-F1
#
_cell.length_a   1.000
_cell.length_b   1.000
_cell.length_c   1.000
_cell.angle_alpha   90.00
_cell.angle_beta   90.00
_cell.angle_gamma   90.00
#
_symmetry.space_group_name_H-M   'P 1'
#
loop_
_entity.id
_entity.type
_entity.pdbx_description
1 polymer ?
#
loop_
_entity_poly.entity_id
_entity_poly.type
_entity_poly.pdbx_seq_one_letter_code
_entity_poly.pdbx_strand_id
1 'polypeptide(L)'
;MLNEYNDADYGYSQLLCYDLCMQAYIYEQCGCINPSLWNIRYTVLPGTKDINLGTLCNYTNPCYRRVADTFMTSSLIKKKCADCTSQCSLISFPLDISSFTAPLEWQLDGIKAFVENSSVPLPLDWSTAWRMHIQNNYVAVSIVREAGVVDNNRQQAQMNVGDIFSKVGGLTGLWIGLSFLSMMEVIEMLWRLINYQCHLILSAMRNKR
;
A
#
# COMPACT_ATOMS: atom_id res chain seq x y z
N MET A 1 -11.55 9.41 10.43
CA MET A 1 -11.25 10.65 9.70
C MET A 1 -11.45 10.52 8.19
N LEU A 2 -11.17 9.37 7.56
CA LEU A 2 -11.32 9.19 6.09
C LEU A 2 -12.55 8.40 5.62
N ASN A 3 -13.28 7.72 6.51
CA ASN A 3 -14.52 7.00 6.13
C ASN A 3 -15.67 7.92 5.68
N GLU A 4 -15.60 9.23 6.00
CA GLU A 4 -16.62 10.23 5.61
C GLU A 4 -16.24 10.99 4.33
N TYR A 5 -15.09 10.71 3.72
CA TYR A 5 -14.66 11.31 2.44
C TYR A 5 -15.14 10.51 1.20
N ASN A 6 -15.90 9.43 1.43
CA ASN A 6 -16.37 8.49 0.40
C ASN A 6 -17.46 9.05 -0.54
N ASP A 7 -17.98 10.26 -0.29
CA ASP A 7 -18.96 10.92 -1.17
C ASP A 7 -18.30 11.77 -2.28
N ALA A 8 -17.01 12.02 -2.17
CA ALA A 8 -16.21 12.53 -3.29
C ALA A 8 -15.48 11.35 -3.92
N ASP A 9 -15.42 11.31 -5.26
CA ASP A 9 -14.87 10.23 -6.09
C ASP A 9 -13.33 10.00 -5.93
N TYR A 10 -12.77 10.41 -4.80
CA TYR A 10 -11.37 10.29 -4.45
C TYR A 10 -11.16 9.08 -3.54
N GLY A 11 -10.57 8.02 -4.10
CA GLY A 11 -10.15 6.86 -3.32
C GLY A 11 -9.12 7.22 -2.24
N TYR A 12 -9.14 6.51 -1.12
CA TYR A 12 -8.16 6.66 -0.05
C TYR A 12 -6.73 6.47 -0.58
N SER A 13 -5.88 7.46 -0.32
CA SER A 13 -4.43 7.35 -0.48
C SER A 13 -3.74 7.71 0.83
N GLN A 14 -2.71 6.95 1.18
CA GLN A 14 -1.88 7.20 2.36
C GLN A 14 -1.21 8.57 2.28
N LEU A 15 -0.79 9.01 1.08
CA LEU A 15 -0.22 10.34 0.88
C LEU A 15 -1.27 11.42 1.18
N LEU A 16 -2.49 11.26 0.65
CA LEU A 16 -3.60 12.16 0.93
C LEU A 16 -3.95 12.20 2.43
N CYS A 17 -3.90 11.05 3.12
CA CYS A 17 -4.08 11.01 4.57
C CYS A 17 -3.05 11.86 5.31
N TYR A 18 -1.77 11.76 4.93
CA TYR A 18 -0.72 12.59 5.52
C TYR A 18 -0.89 14.08 5.20
N ASP A 19 -1.27 14.42 3.97
CA ASP A 19 -1.54 15.81 3.57
C ASP A 19 -2.71 16.41 4.38
N LEU A 20 -3.79 15.65 4.54
CA LEU A 20 -4.95 16.06 5.36
C LEU A 20 -4.58 16.18 6.84
N CYS A 21 -3.80 15.24 7.37
CA CYS A 21 -3.32 15.29 8.75
C CYS A 21 -2.43 16.52 9.01
N MET A 22 -1.50 16.80 8.09
CA MET A 22 -0.67 18.01 8.13
C MET A 22 -1.53 19.27 8.08
N GLN A 23 -2.50 19.29 7.17
CA GLN A 23 -3.41 20.41 6.99
C GLN A 23 -4.25 20.68 8.25
N ALA A 24 -4.81 19.64 8.87
CA ALA A 24 -5.53 19.75 10.13
C ALA A 24 -4.61 20.29 11.26
N TYR A 25 -3.37 19.80 11.35
CA TYR A 25 -2.42 20.27 12.36
C TYR A 25 -2.02 21.74 12.17
N ILE A 26 -1.76 22.17 10.93
CA ILE A 26 -1.45 23.57 10.62
C ILE A 26 -2.65 24.46 10.96
N TYR A 27 -3.87 24.02 10.65
CA TYR A 27 -5.08 24.76 10.96
C TYR A 27 -5.32 24.87 12.46
N GLU A 28 -5.13 23.79 13.24
CA GLU A 28 -5.24 23.83 14.71
C GLU A 28 -4.25 24.82 15.35
N GLN A 29 -3.03 24.93 14.81
CA GLN A 29 -1.99 25.77 15.41
C GLN A 29 -2.01 27.22 14.91
N CYS A 30 -2.34 27.45 13.64
CA CYS A 30 -2.21 28.74 12.98
C CYS A 30 -3.51 29.28 12.36
N GLY A 31 -4.60 28.51 12.36
CA GLY A 31 -5.92 28.94 11.84
C GLY A 31 -5.98 29.17 10.33
N CYS A 32 -5.01 28.66 9.57
CA CYS A 32 -4.88 28.91 8.13
C CYS A 32 -4.58 27.62 7.35
N ILE A 33 -4.74 27.69 6.02
CA ILE A 33 -4.60 26.57 5.10
C ILE A 33 -3.25 26.60 4.38
N ASN A 34 -2.59 25.45 4.27
CA ASN A 34 -1.32 25.33 3.59
C ASN A 34 -1.48 25.70 2.09
N PRO A 35 -0.80 26.76 1.61
CA PRO A 35 -0.86 27.17 0.21
C PRO A 35 -0.36 26.11 -0.78
N SER A 36 0.52 25.18 -0.36
CA SER A 36 0.97 24.09 -1.23
C SER A 36 -0.10 23.00 -1.43
N LEU A 37 -1.09 22.92 -0.53
CA LEU A 37 -2.21 21.98 -0.58
C LEU A 37 -3.52 22.72 -0.97
N TRP A 38 -3.42 23.70 -1.87
CA TRP A 38 -4.54 24.58 -2.24
C TRP A 38 -5.75 23.85 -2.85
N ASN A 39 -5.57 22.63 -3.34
CA ASN A 39 -6.63 21.72 -3.78
C ASN A 39 -7.53 21.26 -2.61
N ILE A 40 -7.09 21.46 -1.36
CA ILE A 40 -7.76 21.10 -0.12
C ILE A 40 -8.08 22.41 0.64
N ARG A 41 -8.99 23.24 0.08
CA ARG A 41 -9.43 24.51 0.72
C ARG A 41 -10.35 24.33 1.93
N TYR A 42 -10.65 23.10 2.26
CA TYR A 42 -11.51 22.72 3.37
C TYR A 42 -10.74 21.75 4.24
N THR A 43 -10.79 21.94 5.55
CA THR A 43 -10.21 21.01 6.52
C THR A 43 -11.32 20.49 7.41
N VAL A 44 -11.31 19.17 7.64
CA VAL A 44 -12.16 18.52 8.64
C VAL A 44 -11.29 18.26 9.84
N LEU A 45 -11.64 18.86 10.98
CA LEU A 45 -10.88 18.66 12.21
C LEU A 45 -11.15 17.27 12.80
N PRO A 46 -10.17 16.68 13.51
CA PRO A 46 -10.35 15.39 14.18
C PRO A 46 -11.57 15.43 15.12
N GLY A 47 -12.57 14.59 14.88
CA GLY A 47 -13.76 14.49 15.74
C GLY A 47 -14.88 15.49 15.46
N THR A 48 -14.75 16.34 14.44
CA THR A 48 -15.82 17.23 13.96
C THR A 48 -16.32 16.79 12.58
N LYS A 49 -17.60 17.03 12.30
CA LYS A 49 -18.18 16.86 10.95
C LYS A 49 -18.21 18.16 10.15
N ASP A 50 -17.84 19.27 10.79
CA ASP A 50 -17.95 20.60 10.19
C ASP A 50 -16.77 20.85 9.25
N ILE A 51 -17.12 21.27 8.04
CA ILE A 51 -16.16 21.69 7.04
C ILE A 51 -15.74 23.12 7.36
N ASN A 52 -14.50 23.30 7.80
CA ASN A 52 -13.96 24.62 8.07
C ASN A 52 -13.27 25.18 6.82
N LEU A 53 -13.80 26.30 6.32
CA LEU A 53 -13.16 27.08 5.28
C LEU A 53 -12.13 28.01 5.91
N GLY A 54 -10.86 27.79 5.63
CA GLY A 54 -9.76 28.61 6.13
C GLY A 54 -9.20 29.53 5.06
N THR A 55 -8.59 30.63 5.50
CA THR A 55 -7.79 31.48 4.61
C THR A 55 -6.44 30.84 4.34
N LEU A 56 -5.85 31.10 3.17
CA LEU A 56 -4.51 30.60 2.84
C LEU A 56 -3.47 31.23 3.77
N CYS A 57 -2.59 30.40 4.33
CA CYS A 57 -1.45 30.87 5.12
C CYS A 57 -0.53 31.72 4.24
N ASN A 58 -0.06 32.84 4.79
CA ASN A 58 1.06 33.56 4.19
C ASN A 58 2.37 32.81 4.48
N TYR A 59 3.17 32.52 3.45
CA TYR A 59 4.48 31.86 3.61
C TYR A 59 5.44 32.62 4.53
N THR A 60 5.27 33.95 4.66
CA THR A 60 6.09 34.77 5.56
C THR A 60 5.61 34.71 7.01
N ASN A 61 4.46 34.10 7.31
CA ASN A 61 3.95 33.99 8.66
C ASN A 61 4.86 33.06 9.50
N PRO A 62 5.42 33.54 10.62
CA PRO A 62 6.32 32.75 11.44
C PRO A 62 5.63 31.52 12.08
N CYS A 63 4.32 31.58 12.33
CA CYS A 63 3.55 30.44 12.83
C CYS A 63 3.59 29.30 11.82
N TYR A 64 3.17 29.56 10.58
CA TYR A 64 3.13 28.55 9.52
C TYR A 64 4.50 27.93 9.29
N ARG A 65 5.54 28.76 9.12
CA ARG A 65 6.91 28.25 8.86
C ARG A 65 7.39 27.33 9.97
N ARG A 66 7.24 27.75 11.23
CA ARG A 66 7.66 26.94 12.39
C ARG A 66 6.88 25.63 12.46
N VAL A 67 5.56 25.68 12.27
CA VAL A 67 4.70 24.50 12.37
C VAL A 67 4.98 23.53 11.23
N ALA A 68 5.13 24.00 10.00
CA ALA A 68 5.47 23.19 8.83
C ALA A 68 6.85 22.53 8.98
N ASP A 69 7.88 23.31 9.36
CA ASP A 69 9.23 22.79 9.58
C ASP A 69 9.26 21.75 10.71
N THR A 70 8.55 22.03 11.82
CA THR A 70 8.47 21.10 12.96
C THR A 70 7.74 19.82 12.56
N PHE A 71 6.67 19.92 11.78
CA PHE A 71 5.92 18.77 11.32
C PHE A 71 6.79 17.86 10.45
N MET A 72 7.51 18.41 9.48
CA MET A 72 8.36 17.63 8.55
C MET A 72 9.60 17.00 9.22
N THR A 73 10.15 17.65 10.25
CA THR A 73 11.42 17.22 10.85
C THR A 73 11.26 16.33 12.09
N SER A 74 10.12 16.38 12.76
CA SER A 74 9.93 15.70 14.04
C SER A 74 9.19 14.36 13.89
N SER A 75 9.27 13.54 14.94
CA SER A 75 8.44 12.32 15.07
C SER A 75 6.95 12.62 15.27
N LEU A 76 6.51 13.89 15.22
CA LEU A 76 5.11 14.26 15.37
C LEU A 76 4.23 13.66 14.26
N ILE A 77 4.76 13.49 13.04
CA ILE A 77 4.01 12.83 11.95
C ILE A 77 3.54 11.44 12.39
N LYS A 78 4.43 10.63 12.98
CA LYS A 78 4.09 9.27 13.43
C LYS A 78 3.06 9.26 14.56
N LYS A 79 3.09 10.28 15.43
CA LYS A 79 2.17 10.37 16.58
C LYS A 79 0.81 10.96 16.21
N LYS A 80 0.79 12.01 15.40
CA LYS A 80 -0.43 12.75 15.03
C LYS A 80 -1.15 12.11 13.84
N CYS A 81 -0.41 11.48 12.93
CA CYS A 81 -0.96 10.79 11.76
C CYS A 81 -0.87 9.27 11.90
N ALA A 82 -1.02 8.76 13.14
CA ALA A 82 -0.98 7.32 13.42
C ALA A 82 -2.11 6.55 12.75
N ASP A 83 -3.24 7.22 12.49
CA ASP A 83 -4.42 6.64 11.84
C ASP A 83 -4.25 6.47 10.32
N CYS A 84 -3.16 6.97 9.73
CA CYS A 84 -2.87 6.80 8.31
C CYS A 84 -2.30 5.41 8.03
N THR A 85 -3.18 4.44 7.85
CA THR A 85 -2.83 3.06 7.51
C THR A 85 -2.33 2.92 6.07
N SER A 86 -1.57 1.85 5.80
CA SER A 86 -1.19 1.53 4.42
C SER A 86 -2.41 1.17 3.57
N GLN A 87 -2.35 1.54 2.29
CA GLN A 87 -3.40 1.22 1.32
C GLN A 87 -3.40 -0.29 1.00
N CYS A 88 -4.59 -0.89 0.88
CA CYS A 88 -4.72 -2.29 0.45
C CYS A 88 -4.45 -2.51 -1.04
N SER A 89 -4.66 -1.47 -1.85
CA SER A 89 -4.39 -1.48 -3.29
C SER A 89 -3.51 -0.29 -3.60
N LEU A 90 -2.35 -0.54 -4.22
CA LEU A 90 -1.41 0.49 -4.62
C LEU A 90 -1.02 0.25 -6.07
N ILE A 91 -1.12 1.31 -6.89
CA ILE A 91 -0.60 1.31 -8.25
C ILE A 91 0.71 2.11 -8.22
N SER A 92 1.82 1.43 -8.46
CA SER A 92 3.15 2.04 -8.54
C SER A 92 3.63 2.07 -9.99
N PHE A 93 4.21 3.19 -10.40
CA PHE A 93 4.85 3.35 -11.69
C PHE A 93 6.37 3.45 -11.47
N PRO A 94 7.13 2.34 -11.56
CA PRO A 94 8.58 2.44 -11.54
C PRO A 94 9.02 3.31 -12.73
N LEU A 95 9.96 4.22 -12.48
CA LEU A 95 10.43 5.17 -13.48
C LEU A 95 11.90 4.90 -13.74
N ASP A 96 12.22 4.58 -14.99
CA ASP A 96 13.60 4.56 -15.49
C ASP A 96 13.89 5.87 -16.22
N ILE A 97 14.71 6.69 -15.58
CA ILE A 97 15.03 8.02 -16.07
C ILE A 97 16.26 7.94 -16.95
N SER A 98 16.09 8.36 -18.21
CA SER A 98 17.19 8.58 -19.13
C SER A 98 17.16 10.03 -19.61
N SER A 99 18.34 10.59 -19.85
CA SER A 99 18.49 11.97 -20.29
C SER A 99 19.46 12.04 -21.46
N PHE A 100 19.15 12.90 -22.43
CA PHE A 100 20.03 13.22 -23.54
C PHE A 100 20.09 14.73 -23.73
N THR A 101 21.15 15.21 -24.37
CA THR A 101 21.30 16.63 -24.69
C THR A 101 20.22 17.04 -25.68
N ALA A 102 19.35 17.94 -25.25
CA ALA A 102 18.29 18.52 -26.06
C ALA A 102 18.37 20.06 -25.99
N PRO A 103 17.96 20.77 -27.05
CA PRO A 103 17.51 20.26 -28.34
C PRO A 103 18.68 19.86 -29.26
N LEU A 104 18.38 19.04 -30.28
CA LEU A 104 19.37 18.71 -31.31
C LEU A 104 19.55 19.90 -32.26
N GLU A 105 20.76 20.12 -32.78
CA GLU A 105 21.09 21.27 -33.63
C GLU A 105 20.14 21.46 -34.82
N TRP A 106 19.73 20.36 -35.46
CA TRP A 106 18.81 20.41 -36.61
C TRP A 106 17.37 20.80 -36.24
N GLN A 107 16.99 20.74 -34.97
CA GLN A 107 15.66 21.13 -34.48
C GLN A 107 15.59 22.63 -34.13
N LEU A 108 16.72 23.30 -33.96
CA LEU A 108 16.78 24.67 -33.46
C LEU A 108 15.99 25.66 -34.30
N ASP A 109 16.09 25.58 -35.63
CA ASP A 109 15.38 26.50 -36.52
C ASP A 109 13.85 26.27 -36.48
N GLY A 110 13.42 25.02 -36.32
CA GLY A 110 12.00 24.68 -36.15
C GLY A 110 11.44 25.18 -34.82
N ILE A 111 12.21 25.02 -33.73
CA ILE A 111 11.84 25.55 -32.41
C ILE A 111 11.78 27.07 -32.46
N LYS A 112 12.74 27.73 -33.12
CA LYS A 112 12.74 29.18 -33.31
C LYS A 112 11.46 29.65 -34.00
N ALA A 113 11.10 29.02 -35.13
CA ALA A 113 9.89 29.38 -35.87
C ALA A 113 8.63 29.18 -35.02
N PHE A 114 8.57 28.12 -34.21
CA PHE A 114 7.46 27.90 -33.28
C PHE A 114 7.38 28.99 -32.20
N VAL A 115 8.50 29.34 -31.58
CA VAL A 115 8.56 30.36 -30.52
C VAL A 115 8.21 31.75 -31.06
N GLU A 116 8.74 32.14 -32.22
CA GLU A 116 8.42 33.42 -32.87
C GLU A 116 6.96 33.53 -33.32
N ASN A 117 6.32 32.39 -33.63
CA ASN A 117 4.90 32.33 -33.97
C ASN A 117 3.99 32.16 -32.74
N SER A 118 4.55 32.01 -31.55
CA SER A 118 3.81 31.87 -30.30
C SER A 118 3.57 33.23 -29.62
N SER A 119 2.53 33.34 -28.80
CA SER A 119 2.25 34.56 -28.01
C SER A 119 3.20 34.76 -26.82
N VAL A 120 4.34 34.08 -26.80
CA VAL A 120 5.30 34.13 -25.70
C VAL A 120 6.16 35.40 -25.84
N PRO A 121 6.30 36.20 -24.78
CA PRO A 121 7.16 37.38 -24.82
C PRO A 121 8.61 36.99 -25.08
N LEU A 122 9.19 37.53 -26.14
CA LEU A 122 10.57 37.26 -26.54
C LEU A 122 11.55 38.12 -25.72
N PRO A 123 12.74 37.59 -25.38
CA PRO A 123 13.83 38.38 -24.82
C PRO A 123 14.24 39.53 -25.74
N LEU A 124 14.71 40.64 -25.16
CA LEU A 124 15.13 41.83 -25.91
C LEU A 124 16.28 41.56 -26.89
N ASP A 125 17.13 40.59 -26.58
CA ASP A 125 18.31 40.16 -27.35
C ASP A 125 18.04 38.91 -28.22
N TRP A 126 16.77 38.53 -28.41
CA TRP A 126 16.38 37.34 -29.17
C TRP A 126 17.00 37.31 -30.57
N SER A 127 17.03 38.44 -31.29
CA SER A 127 17.57 38.51 -32.65
C SER A 127 19.02 38.03 -32.77
N THR A 128 19.83 38.22 -31.72
CA THR A 128 21.26 37.87 -31.70
C THR A 128 21.57 36.61 -30.89
N ALA A 129 20.82 36.33 -29.83
CA ALA A 129 21.13 35.30 -28.84
C ALA A 129 20.08 34.17 -28.74
N TRP A 130 19.11 34.10 -29.65
CA TRP A 130 18.02 33.11 -29.61
C TRP A 130 18.49 31.66 -29.41
N ARG A 131 19.64 31.26 -29.99
CA ARG A 131 20.18 29.90 -29.84
C ARG A 131 20.49 29.56 -28.39
N MET A 132 21.17 30.46 -27.67
CA MET A 132 21.49 30.28 -26.26
C MET A 132 20.22 30.29 -25.40
N HIS A 133 19.26 31.15 -25.73
CA HIS A 133 17.97 31.19 -25.05
C HIS A 133 17.20 29.88 -25.20
N ILE A 134 17.18 29.29 -26.40
CA ILE A 134 16.57 27.98 -26.63
C ILE A 134 17.34 26.90 -25.86
N GLN A 135 18.66 26.82 -26.01
CA GLN A 135 19.47 25.76 -25.36
C GLN A 135 19.38 25.78 -23.84
N ASN A 136 19.30 26.96 -23.20
CA ASN A 136 19.26 27.08 -21.75
C ASN A 136 17.86 26.89 -21.14
N ASN A 137 16.80 27.07 -21.92
CA ASN A 137 15.42 27.04 -21.42
C ASN A 137 14.56 25.91 -22.02
N TYR A 138 15.07 25.17 -23.00
CA TYR A 138 14.35 24.09 -23.64
C TYR A 138 14.50 22.79 -22.84
N VAL A 139 13.37 22.15 -22.56
CA VAL A 139 13.31 20.80 -21.98
C VAL A 139 12.35 19.94 -22.80
N ALA A 140 12.81 18.77 -23.22
CA ALA A 140 11.97 17.75 -23.83
C ALA A 140 11.75 16.63 -22.83
N VAL A 141 10.49 16.33 -22.54
CA VAL A 141 10.10 15.22 -21.65
C VAL A 141 9.31 14.23 -22.48
N SER A 142 9.81 13.00 -22.56
CA SER A 142 9.13 11.89 -23.23
C SER A 142 8.79 10.84 -22.18
N ILE A 143 7.50 10.57 -22.00
CA ILE A 143 7.00 9.55 -21.07
C ILE A 143 6.54 8.37 -21.91
N VAL A 144 7.27 7.26 -21.83
CA VAL A 144 7.01 6.06 -22.62
C VAL A 144 6.92 4.87 -21.68
N ARG A 145 6.02 3.92 -21.97
CA ARG A 145 5.91 2.68 -21.24
C ARG A 145 6.94 1.68 -21.79
N GLU A 146 7.82 1.17 -20.92
CA GLU A 146 8.85 0.21 -21.32
C GLU A 146 8.27 -1.12 -21.82
N ALA A 147 7.33 -1.70 -21.06
CA ALA A 147 6.68 -2.95 -21.41
C ALA A 147 5.15 -2.84 -21.29
N GLY A 148 4.41 -3.48 -22.19
CA GLY A 148 2.94 -3.55 -22.13
C GLY A 148 2.37 -4.42 -20.99
N VAL A 149 3.23 -4.97 -20.14
CA VAL A 149 2.86 -5.88 -19.05
C VAL A 149 2.58 -5.08 -17.79
N VAL A 150 1.53 -5.46 -17.07
CA VAL A 150 1.20 -4.90 -15.75
C VAL A 150 1.50 -5.97 -14.71
N ASP A 151 2.45 -5.69 -13.83
CA ASP A 151 2.77 -6.57 -12.71
C ASP A 151 1.72 -6.41 -11.60
N ASN A 152 1.05 -7.51 -11.27
CA ASN A 152 0.01 -7.55 -10.24
C ASN A 152 0.50 -8.36 -9.03
N ASN A 153 0.98 -7.67 -8.01
CA ASN A 153 1.45 -8.26 -6.76
C ASN A 153 0.32 -8.27 -5.72
N ARG A 154 -0.21 -9.45 -5.39
CA ARG A 154 -1.24 -9.61 -4.35
C ARG A 154 -0.71 -10.41 -3.18
N GLN A 155 -0.79 -9.85 -1.98
CA GLN A 155 -0.54 -10.58 -0.75
C GLN A 155 -1.77 -11.44 -0.43
N GLN A 156 -1.59 -12.76 -0.38
CA GLN A 156 -2.64 -13.71 -0.02
C GLN A 156 -2.32 -14.34 1.34
N ALA A 157 -3.35 -14.62 2.13
CA ALA A 157 -3.19 -15.34 3.38
C ALA A 157 -2.60 -16.73 3.09
N GLN A 158 -1.46 -17.05 3.72
CA GLN A 158 -0.75 -18.32 3.49
C GLN A 158 -1.53 -19.54 4.01
N MET A 159 -2.45 -19.33 4.94
CA MET A 159 -3.29 -20.39 5.49
C MET A 159 -4.71 -19.87 5.59
N ASN A 160 -5.63 -20.58 4.96
CA ASN A 160 -7.05 -20.34 5.12
C ASN A 160 -7.59 -21.19 6.29
N VAL A 161 -8.76 -20.81 6.82
CA VAL A 161 -9.40 -21.56 7.90
C VAL A 161 -9.67 -23.02 7.49
N GLY A 162 -10.00 -23.24 6.21
CA GLY A 162 -10.14 -24.59 5.64
C GLY A 162 -8.85 -25.41 5.70
N ASP A 163 -7.69 -24.78 5.53
CA ASP A 163 -6.39 -25.46 5.60
C ASP A 163 -6.07 -25.91 7.02
N ILE A 164 -6.50 -25.13 8.02
CA ILE A 164 -6.36 -25.49 9.44
C ILE A 164 -7.21 -26.73 9.74
N PHE A 165 -8.47 -26.73 9.34
CA PHE A 165 -9.36 -27.88 9.54
C PHE A 165 -8.89 -29.11 8.75
N SER A 166 -8.34 -28.94 7.55
CA SER A 166 -7.77 -30.03 6.77
C SER A 166 -6.56 -30.65 7.46
N LYS A 167 -5.63 -29.83 7.98
CA LYS A 167 -4.44 -30.32 8.69
C LYS A 167 -4.79 -31.03 10.01
N VAL A 168 -5.71 -30.45 10.79
CA VAL A 168 -6.17 -31.06 12.05
C VAL A 168 -6.95 -32.34 11.74
N GLY A 169 -7.89 -32.28 10.81
CA GLY A 169 -8.70 -33.42 10.38
C GLY A 169 -7.85 -34.60 9.91
N GLY A 170 -6.84 -34.33 9.08
CA GLY A 170 -5.90 -35.35 8.60
C GLY A 170 -5.12 -36.03 9.72
N LEU A 171 -4.55 -35.25 10.65
CA LEU A 171 -3.85 -35.80 11.82
C LEU A 171 -4.80 -36.57 12.73
N THR A 172 -5.97 -36.03 13.04
CA THR A 172 -6.96 -36.73 13.89
C THR A 172 -7.47 -38.01 13.26
N GLY A 173 -7.70 -38.01 11.94
CA GLY A 173 -8.12 -39.20 11.19
C GLY A 173 -7.07 -40.30 11.23
N LEU A 174 -5.79 -39.94 11.13
CA LEU A 174 -4.67 -40.89 11.28
C LEU A 174 -4.66 -41.53 12.67
N TRP A 175 -4.76 -40.72 13.74
CA TRP A 175 -4.77 -41.23 15.12
C TRP A 175 -5.99 -42.11 15.40
N ILE A 176 -7.16 -41.75 14.89
CA ILE A 176 -8.38 -42.56 15.01
C ILE A 176 -8.20 -43.89 14.26
N GLY A 177 -7.64 -43.87 13.06
CA GLY A 177 -7.37 -45.08 12.27
C GLY A 177 -6.39 -46.03 12.98
N LEU A 178 -5.30 -45.51 13.52
CA LEU A 178 -4.32 -46.27 14.32
C LEU A 178 -4.96 -46.87 15.58
N SER A 179 -5.77 -46.09 16.29
CA SER A 179 -6.47 -46.53 17.50
C SER A 179 -7.46 -47.66 17.19
N PHE A 180 -8.16 -47.58 16.06
CA PHE A 180 -9.10 -48.60 15.62
C PHE A 180 -8.42 -49.93 15.26
N LEU A 181 -7.28 -49.87 14.54
CA LEU A 181 -6.49 -51.06 14.23
C LEU A 181 -5.96 -51.74 15.50
N SER A 182 -5.42 -50.96 16.44
CA SER A 182 -4.94 -51.48 17.72
C SER A 182 -6.08 -52.12 18.53
N MET A 183 -7.27 -51.51 18.54
CA MET A 183 -8.45 -52.08 19.21
C MET A 183 -8.84 -53.45 18.61
N MET A 184 -8.83 -53.60 17.30
CA MET A 184 -9.13 -54.88 16.63
C MET A 184 -8.11 -55.96 16.99
N GLU A 185 -6.82 -55.61 17.07
CA GLU A 185 -5.77 -56.54 17.47
C GLU A 185 -5.96 -57.04 18.92
N VAL A 186 -6.35 -56.15 19.84
CA VAL A 186 -6.66 -56.54 21.23
C VAL A 186 -7.85 -57.50 21.29
N ILE A 187 -8.89 -57.25 20.49
CA ILE A 187 -10.07 -58.14 20.42
C ILE A 187 -9.67 -59.53 19.89
N GLU A 188 -8.84 -59.59 18.85
CA GLU A 188 -8.33 -60.87 18.33
C GLU A 188 -7.51 -61.63 19.38
N MET A 189 -6.63 -60.93 20.10
CA MET A 189 -5.82 -61.52 21.15
C MET A 189 -6.68 -62.11 22.28
N LEU A 190 -7.72 -61.38 22.73
CA LEU A 190 -8.66 -61.88 23.74
C LEU A 190 -9.41 -63.13 23.25
N TRP A 191 -9.85 -63.13 22.00
CA TRP A 191 -10.56 -64.27 21.42
C TRP A 191 -9.67 -65.52 21.35
N ARG A 192 -8.40 -65.36 20.93
CA ARG A 192 -7.40 -66.43 20.94
C ARG A 192 -7.14 -66.95 22.35
N LEU A 193 -7.05 -66.06 23.35
CA LEU A 193 -6.82 -66.43 24.75
C LEU A 193 -7.99 -67.25 25.31
N ILE A 194 -9.23 -66.83 25.08
CA ILE A 194 -10.43 -67.54 25.53
C ILE A 194 -10.50 -68.93 24.89
N ASN A 195 -10.29 -69.03 23.58
CA ASN A 195 -10.28 -70.32 22.89
C ASN A 195 -9.19 -71.26 23.42
N TYR A 196 -7.99 -70.72 23.71
CA TYR A 196 -6.91 -71.50 24.29
C TYR A 196 -7.24 -72.02 25.70
N GLN A 197 -7.79 -71.17 26.57
CA GLN A 197 -8.21 -71.58 27.92
C GLN A 197 -9.33 -72.62 27.87
N CYS A 198 -10.33 -72.45 27.00
CA CYS A 198 -11.37 -73.45 26.76
C CYS A 198 -10.79 -74.78 26.28
N HIS A 199 -9.81 -74.76 25.37
CA HIS A 199 -9.14 -75.97 24.89
C HIS A 199 -8.36 -76.67 26.01
N LEU A 200 -7.65 -75.92 26.86
CA LEU A 200 -6.94 -76.48 28.04
C LEU A 200 -7.91 -77.10 29.07
N ILE A 201 -9.04 -76.46 29.33
CA ILE A 201 -10.06 -77.00 30.23
C ILE A 201 -10.69 -78.27 29.66
N LEU A 202 -10.98 -78.30 28.35
CA LEU A 202 -11.51 -79.47 27.66
C LEU A 202 -10.49 -80.62 27.62
N SER A 203 -9.21 -80.34 27.41
CA SER A 203 -8.16 -81.37 27.42
C SER A 203 -7.92 -81.93 28.84
N ALA A 204 -7.97 -81.08 29.87
CA ALA A 204 -7.90 -81.51 31.27
C ALA A 204 -9.08 -82.39 31.69
N MET A 205 -10.29 -82.11 31.19
CA MET A 205 -11.47 -82.96 31.40
C MET A 205 -11.38 -84.29 30.65
N ARG A 206 -10.74 -84.32 29.47
CA ARG A 206 -10.56 -85.53 28.67
C ARG A 206 -9.53 -86.49 29.25
N ASN A 207 -8.53 -85.99 29.99
CA ASN A 207 -7.46 -86.80 30.61
C ASN A 207 -7.84 -87.39 31.98
N LYS A 208 -9.03 -87.05 32.51
CA LYS A 208 -9.59 -87.57 33.77
C LYS A 208 -10.65 -88.66 33.58
N ARG A 209 -10.89 -89.09 32.34
CA ARG A 209 -11.85 -90.13 31.96
C ARG A 209 -11.12 -91.28 31.30
#